data_AF-A0A7W0MM39-F1
#
_entry.id   AF-A0A7W0MM39-F1
#
_cell.length_a   1.000
_cell.length_b   1.000
_cell.length_c   1.000
_cell.angle_alpha   90.00
_cell.angle_beta   90.00
_cell.angle_gamma   90.00
#
_symmetry.space_group_name_H-M   'P 1'
#
loop_
_entity.id
_entity.type
_entity.pdbx_description
1 polymer ?
#
loop_
_entity_poly.entity_id
_entity_poly.type
_entity_poly.pdbx_seq_one_letter_code
_entity_poly.pdbx_strand_id
1 'polypeptide(L)' 'MTTPKTSPAWQALAAHHETLAPVHMRDLFKEDPRRFERFSLRFNDILL' A
#
# COMPACT_ATOMS: atom_id res chain seq x y z
N MET A 1 -14.44 15.41 -18.91
CA MET A 1 -14.35 14.47 -17.78
C MET A 1 -12.95 13.89 -17.79
N THR A 2 -12.15 14.08 -16.72
CA THR A 2 -10.81 13.51 -16.63
C THR A 2 -10.91 12.03 -16.24
N THR A 3 -10.34 11.15 -17.05
CA THR A 3 -10.27 9.73 -16.72
C THR A 3 -9.30 9.56 -15.54
N PRO A 4 -9.66 8.92 -14.42
CA PRO A 4 -8.78 8.80 -13.25
C PRO A 4 -7.40 8.22 -13.57
N LYS A 5 -7.33 7.33 -14.58
CA LYS A 5 -6.10 6.68 -15.03
C LYS A 5 -5.05 7.62 -15.62
N THR A 6 -5.46 8.77 -16.16
CA THR A 6 -4.54 9.76 -16.74
C THR A 6 -4.12 10.81 -15.74
N SER A 7 -4.61 10.75 -14.49
CA SER A 7 -4.17 11.67 -13.44
C SER A 7 -2.71 11.37 -13.05
N PRO A 8 -1.92 12.41 -12.69
CA PRO A 8 -0.56 12.20 -12.21
C PRO A 8 -0.48 11.27 -10.99
N ALA A 9 -1.46 11.36 -10.08
CA ALA A 9 -1.53 10.50 -8.90
C ALA A 9 -1.69 9.01 -9.27
N TRP A 10 -2.54 8.70 -10.27
CA TRP A 10 -2.69 7.33 -10.74
C TRP A 10 -1.44 6.80 -11.41
N GLN A 11 -0.78 7.61 -12.24
CA GLN A 11 0.47 7.22 -12.88
C GLN A 11 1.58 6.95 -11.84
N ALA A 12 1.65 7.75 -10.78
CA ALA A 12 2.58 7.53 -9.67
C ALA A 12 2.29 6.21 -8.93
N LEU A 13 1.02 5.90 -8.67
CA LEU A 13 0.63 4.61 -8.06
C LEU A 13 0.97 3.42 -8.95
N ALA A 14 0.78 3.53 -10.27
CA ALA A 14 1.12 2.49 -11.23
C ALA A 14 2.64 2.22 -11.24
N ALA A 15 3.46 3.27 -11.30
CA ALA A 15 4.91 3.15 -11.22
C ALA A 15 5.37 2.56 -9.87
N HIS A 16 4.75 2.97 -8.76
CA HIS A 16 5.08 2.40 -7.45
C HIS A 16 4.71 0.90 -7.38
N HIS A 17 3.58 0.50 -7.96
CA HIS A 17 3.20 -0.91 -8.03
C HIS A 17 4.25 -1.75 -8.76
N GLU A 18 4.82 -1.27 -9.87
CA GLU A 18 5.90 -1.99 -10.57
C GLU A 18 7.10 -2.27 -9.66
N THR A 19 7.41 -1.35 -8.74
CA THR A 19 8.51 -1.52 -7.77
C THR A 19 8.17 -2.48 -6.62
N LEU A 20 6.89 -2.54 -6.19
CA LEU A 20 6.44 -3.36 -5.07
C LEU A 20 5.97 -4.76 -5.47
N ALA A 21 5.50 -4.95 -6.70
CA ALA A 21 5.00 -6.22 -7.21
C ALA A 21 5.96 -7.41 -7.00
N PRO A 22 7.30 -7.26 -7.17
CA PRO A 22 8.23 -8.37 -6.91
C PRO A 22 8.61 -8.53 -5.43
N VAL A 23 8.20 -7.63 -4.54
CA VAL A 23 8.62 -7.66 -3.12
C VAL A 23 7.75 -8.64 -2.33
N HIS A 24 8.39 -9.51 -1.55
CA HIS A 24 7.66 -10.47 -0.71
C HIS A 24 7.21 -9.86 0.61
N MET A 25 5.96 -10.16 1.01
CA MET A 25 5.39 -9.73 2.29
C MET A 25 6.23 -10.15 3.50
N ARG A 26 6.89 -11.32 3.45
CA ARG A 26 7.79 -11.77 4.53
C ARG A 26 8.96 -10.80 4.74
N ASP A 27 9.51 -10.26 3.66
CA ASP A 27 10.64 -9.33 3.76
C ASP A 27 10.18 -7.99 4.32
N LEU A 28 8.99 -7.52 3.92
CA LEU A 28 8.38 -6.30 4.46
C LEU A 28 8.13 -6.36 5.98
N PHE A 29 7.70 -7.51 6.50
CA PHE A 29 7.53 -7.71 7.95
C PHE A 29 8.85 -7.96 8.68
N LYS A 30 9.86 -8.51 8.00
CA LYS A 30 11.20 -8.65 8.56
C LYS A 30 11.88 -7.30 8.72
N GLU A 31 11.73 -6.41 7.74
CA GLU A 31 12.26 -5.04 7.75
C GLU A 31 11.50 -4.14 8.73
N ASP A 32 10.17 -4.24 8.77
CA ASP A 32 9.32 -3.51 9.72
C ASP A 32 8.40 -4.47 10.49
N PRO A 33 8.85 -5.00 11.64
CA PRO A 33 8.02 -5.86 12.48
C PRO A 33 6.76 -5.17 13.02
N ARG A 34 6.73 -3.83 13.07
CA ARG A 34 5.58 -3.04 13.52
C ARG A 34 4.68 -2.55 12.37
N ARG A 35 4.84 -3.16 11.20
CA ARG A 35 4.08 -2.81 9.99
C ARG A 35 2.57 -2.99 10.19
N PHE A 36 2.16 -3.97 10.98
CA PHE A 36 0.74 -4.21 11.29
C PHE A 36 0.12 -3.02 12.01
N GLU A 37 0.76 -2.51 13.07
CA GLU A 37 0.27 -1.35 13.82
C GLU A 37 0.23 -0.09 12.95
N ARG A 38 1.17 0.04 12.02
CA ARG A 38 1.26 1.21 11.11
C ARG A 38 0.21 1.20 10.01
N PHE A 39 -0.20 0.03 9.52
CA PHE A 39 -1.12 -0.12 8.39
C PHE A 39 -2.44 -0.80 8.78
N SER A 40 -2.81 -0.76 10.05
CA SER A 40 -4.13 -1.18 10.52
C SER A 40 -4.98 0.02 10.91
N LEU A 41 -6.30 -0.13 10.78
CA LEU A 41 -7.27 0.84 11.25
C LEU A 41 -8.23 0.13 12.21
N ARG A 42 -8.41 0.70 13.41
CA ARG A 42 -9.41 0.22 14.36
C ARG A 42 -10.58 1.19 14.42
N PHE A 43 -11.78 0.67 14.23
CA PHE A 43 -13.04 1.40 14.37
C PHE A 43 -14.00 0.60 15.24
N ASN A 44 -14.20 1.06 16.49
CA ASN A 44 -14.89 0.30 17.54
C ASN A 44 -14.28 -1.11 17.67
N ASP A 45 -15.09 -2.14 17.53
CA ASP A 45 -14.67 -3.55 17.62
C ASP A 45 -14.16 -4.11 16.28
N ILE A 46 -14.08 -3.29 15.23
CA ILE A 46 -13.59 -3.68 13.90
C ILE A 46 -12.12 -3.33 13.76
N LEU A 47 -11.33 -4.29 13.29
CA LEU A 47 -9.91 -4.15 12.93
C LEU A 47 -9.74 -4.46 11.43
N LEU A 48 -9.27 -3.46 10.68
CA LEU A 48 -8.96 -3.52 9.24
C LEU A 48 -7.46 -3.49 9.01
#